data_AF-A0A9E7R261-F1
#
_entry.id   AF-A0A9E7R261-F1
#
_cell.length_a   1.000
_cell.length_b   1.000
_cell.length_c   1.000
_cell.angle_alpha   90.00
_cell.angle_beta   90.00
_cell.angle_gamma   90.00
#
_symmetry.space_group_name_H-M   'P 1'
#
loop_
_entity.id
_entity.type
_entity.pdbx_description
1 polymer ?
#
loop_
_entity_poly.entity_id
_entity_poly.type
_entity_poly.pdbx_seq_one_letter_code
_entity_poly.pdbx_strand_id
1 'polypeptide(L)'
;MARYDTPDQGTLDWHVPLNENFLALERDVELRDLDANRGNYDPAAGAKFLATDTGTVYIGDGSNWQLAGSIADSDAFSTQMTTYGGGLAEYELFRLPGDGSTYRVTGLSAAMLGGGSADSSVTARVYADSTSNSPVSKVNGNEADYDVYTTLDSGQDLVLTLDTSGASEDVTLALSLEYERW
;
A
#
# COMPACT_ATOMS: atom_id res chain seq x y z
N MET A 1 -26.26 -10.88 5.66
CA MET A 1 -26.58 -10.08 4.47
C MET A 1 -27.76 -9.19 4.82
N ALA A 2 -27.55 -7.87 4.89
CA ALA A 2 -28.66 -6.94 5.03
C ALA A 2 -29.52 -7.01 3.76
N ARG A 3 -30.84 -7.11 3.94
CA ARG A 3 -31.81 -7.19 2.85
C ARG A 3 -32.41 -5.78 2.71
N TYR A 4 -32.23 -5.15 1.56
CA TYR A 4 -32.86 -3.87 1.25
C TYR A 4 -34.34 -4.08 0.95
N ASP A 5 -35.20 -3.26 1.53
CA ASP A 5 -36.64 -3.37 1.38
C ASP A 5 -37.15 -2.46 0.26
N THR A 6 -37.70 -3.05 -0.79
CA THR A 6 -38.37 -2.31 -1.86
C THR A 6 -39.84 -2.14 -1.47
N PRO A 7 -40.33 -0.92 -1.17
CA PRO A 7 -41.73 -0.71 -0.84
C PRO A 7 -42.64 -1.07 -2.03
N ASP A 8 -43.78 -1.70 -1.75
CA ASP A 8 -44.77 -2.03 -2.75
C ASP A 8 -45.40 -0.76 -3.34
N GLN A 9 -45.77 -0.82 -4.62
CA GLN A 9 -46.41 0.28 -5.32
C GLN A 9 -47.71 0.70 -4.59
N GLY A 10 -47.78 1.98 -4.22
CA GLY A 10 -48.93 2.55 -3.48
C GLY A 10 -48.75 2.62 -1.97
N THR A 11 -47.60 2.19 -1.43
CA THR A 11 -47.24 2.41 -0.01
C THR A 11 -47.16 3.92 0.27
N LEU A 12 -47.97 4.41 1.22
CA LEU A 12 -48.01 5.84 1.58
C LEU A 12 -46.73 6.27 2.31
N ASP A 13 -46.22 5.44 3.21
CA ASP A 13 -45.01 5.69 3.99
C ASP A 13 -43.73 5.19 3.30
N TRP A 14 -43.72 5.13 1.96
CA TRP A 14 -42.62 4.60 1.15
C TRP A 14 -41.24 5.16 1.52
N HIS A 15 -41.19 6.39 2.02
CA HIS A 15 -39.97 7.07 2.46
C HIS A 15 -39.25 6.39 3.64
N VAL A 16 -39.96 5.66 4.51
CA VAL A 16 -39.36 4.99 5.68
C VAL A 16 -38.42 3.87 5.26
N PRO A 17 -38.86 2.82 4.55
CA PRO A 17 -37.96 1.75 4.11
C PRO A 17 -36.87 2.26 3.15
N LEU A 18 -37.13 3.33 2.40
CA LEU A 18 -36.15 3.94 1.51
C LEU A 18 -35.04 4.65 2.30
N ASN A 19 -35.37 5.39 3.35
CA ASN A 19 -34.39 6.00 4.24
C ASN A 19 -33.59 4.94 5.02
N GLU A 20 -34.25 3.88 5.49
CA GLU A 20 -33.57 2.75 6.16
C GLU A 20 -32.58 2.04 5.22
N ASN A 21 -32.94 1.87 3.95
CA ASN A 21 -32.03 1.33 2.94
C ASN A 21 -30.81 2.24 2.71
N PHE A 22 -31.00 3.56 2.66
CA PHE A 22 -29.87 4.48 2.48
C PHE A 22 -28.91 4.45 3.66
N LEU A 23 -29.41 4.40 4.90
CA LEU A 23 -28.57 4.22 6.08
C LEU A 23 -27.80 2.89 6.06
N ALA A 24 -28.45 1.82 5.58
CA ALA A 24 -27.77 0.53 5.41
C ALA A 24 -26.70 0.57 4.30
N LEU A 25 -26.99 1.23 3.18
CA LEU A 25 -26.04 1.41 2.08
C LEU A 25 -24.83 2.25 2.48
N GLU A 26 -25.01 3.32 3.25
CA GLU A 26 -23.90 4.14 3.76
C GLU A 26 -22.90 3.33 4.59
N ARG A 27 -23.38 2.32 5.31
CA ARG A 27 -22.52 1.40 6.06
C ARG A 27 -21.90 0.31 5.18
N ASP A 28 -22.68 -0.23 4.26
CA ASP A 28 -22.31 -1.42 3.49
C ASP A 28 -21.45 -1.07 2.26
N VAL A 29 -21.46 0.18 1.80
CA VAL A 29 -20.62 0.69 0.70
C VAL A 29 -19.36 1.35 1.25
N GLU A 30 -18.21 0.82 0.86
CA GLU A 30 -16.91 1.40 1.19
C GLU A 30 -16.68 2.71 0.41
N LEU A 31 -16.35 3.77 1.15
CA LEU A 31 -15.85 5.03 0.59
C LEU A 31 -14.36 4.88 0.27
N ARG A 32 -13.95 5.36 -0.90
CA ARG A 32 -12.57 5.30 -1.40
C ARG A 32 -12.15 6.66 -1.94
N ASP A 33 -11.14 7.27 -1.33
CA ASP A 33 -10.54 8.53 -1.78
C ASP A 33 -9.16 8.72 -1.13
N LEU A 34 -8.48 9.84 -1.36
CA LEU A 34 -7.25 10.25 -0.68
C LEU A 34 -7.52 10.51 0.82
N ASP A 35 -6.57 10.19 1.72
CA ASP A 35 -6.76 10.41 3.17
C ASP A 35 -7.07 11.88 3.50
N ALA A 36 -6.46 12.81 2.77
CA ALA A 36 -6.71 14.25 2.93
C ALA A 36 -8.18 14.65 2.69
N ASN A 37 -8.93 13.88 1.90
CA ASN A 37 -10.33 14.13 1.59
C ASN A 37 -11.30 13.48 2.60
N ARG A 38 -10.81 12.72 3.59
CA ARG A 38 -11.64 12.02 4.58
C ARG A 38 -12.62 12.94 5.30
N GLY A 39 -12.24 14.20 5.54
CA GLY A 39 -13.10 15.21 6.16
C GLY A 39 -14.29 15.67 5.30
N ASN A 40 -14.37 15.27 4.03
CA ASN A 40 -15.49 15.57 3.13
C ASN A 40 -16.67 14.59 3.29
N TYR A 41 -16.50 13.56 4.12
CA TYR A 41 -17.47 12.48 4.29
C TYR A 41 -17.93 12.38 5.75
N ASP A 42 -19.22 12.15 5.94
CA ASP A 42 -19.79 11.94 7.27
C ASP A 42 -19.36 10.57 7.84
N PRO A 43 -18.81 10.50 9.06
CA PRO A 43 -18.36 9.26 9.69
C PRO A 43 -19.53 8.49 10.30
N ALA A 44 -20.50 8.07 9.49
CA ALA A 44 -21.64 7.28 9.94
C ALA A 44 -21.17 6.01 10.68
N ALA A 45 -21.92 5.58 11.70
CA ALA A 45 -21.52 4.46 12.54
C ALA A 45 -21.40 3.16 11.72
N GLY A 46 -20.19 2.60 11.67
CA GLY A 46 -19.85 1.41 10.89
C GLY A 46 -19.53 1.67 9.42
N ALA A 47 -19.62 2.91 8.94
CA ALA A 47 -19.15 3.26 7.60
C ALA A 47 -17.65 3.01 7.48
N LYS A 48 -17.21 2.61 6.29
CA LYS A 48 -15.81 2.30 6.02
C LYS A 48 -15.23 3.29 5.02
N PHE A 49 -14.09 3.87 5.36
CA PHE A 49 -13.30 4.70 4.47
C PHE A 49 -11.93 4.05 4.25
N LEU A 50 -11.55 3.86 2.98
CA LEU A 50 -10.23 3.41 2.56
C LEU A 50 -9.51 4.58 1.90
N ALA A 51 -8.43 5.04 2.54
CA ALA A 51 -7.48 5.95 1.94
C ALA A 51 -6.72 5.24 0.82
N THR A 52 -6.93 5.62 -0.44
CA THR A 52 -6.38 4.90 -1.60
C THR A 52 -4.89 5.16 -1.84
N ASP A 53 -4.39 6.28 -1.32
CA ASP A 53 -2.99 6.67 -1.35
C ASP A 53 -2.18 5.94 -0.26
N THR A 54 -2.70 5.89 0.97
CA THR A 54 -1.97 5.29 2.11
C THR A 54 -2.34 3.84 2.43
N GLY A 55 -3.44 3.35 1.87
CA GLY A 55 -4.03 2.07 2.26
C GLY A 55 -4.67 2.08 3.65
N THR A 56 -4.71 3.21 4.34
CA THR A 56 -5.27 3.29 5.69
C THR A 56 -6.78 3.09 5.65
N VAL A 57 -7.29 2.24 6.55
CA VAL A 57 -8.71 1.93 6.71
C VAL A 57 -9.22 2.60 7.98
N TYR A 58 -10.33 3.33 7.86
CA TYR A 58 -11.03 3.95 8.97
C TYR A 58 -12.46 3.41 9.08
N ILE A 59 -12.98 3.38 10.29
CA ILE A 59 -14.37 3.03 10.62
C ILE A 59 -15.02 4.22 11.32
N GLY A 60 -16.15 4.68 10.80
CA GLY A 60 -16.94 5.73 11.44
C GLY A 60 -17.59 5.22 12.73
N ASP A 61 -17.57 6.03 13.79
CA ASP A 61 -18.28 5.74 15.05
C ASP A 61 -19.62 6.50 15.19
N GLY A 62 -20.00 7.27 14.16
CA GLY A 62 -21.14 8.18 14.17
C GLY A 62 -20.76 9.65 14.45
N SER A 63 -19.51 9.94 14.81
CA SER A 63 -19.03 11.29 15.09
C SER A 63 -17.63 11.54 14.53
N ASN A 64 -16.77 10.53 14.50
CA ASN A 64 -15.40 10.61 14.02
C ASN A 64 -15.01 9.36 13.22
N TRP A 65 -14.04 9.53 12.34
CA TRP A 65 -13.36 8.43 11.65
C TRP A 65 -12.27 7.84 12.56
N GLN A 66 -12.49 6.63 13.06
CA GLN A 66 -11.52 5.89 13.88
C GLN A 66 -10.58 5.07 13.01
N LEU A 67 -9.28 5.12 13.29
CA LEU A 67 -8.30 4.28 12.60
C LEU A 67 -8.57 2.80 12.92
N ALA A 68 -8.76 1.98 11.88
CA ALA A 68 -8.98 0.55 12.01
C ALA A 68 -7.76 -0.30 11.59
N GLY A 69 -6.85 0.27 10.82
CA GLY A 69 -5.60 -0.38 10.37
C GLY A 69 -5.19 0.15 9.00
N SER A 70 -4.23 -0.50 8.34
CA SER A 70 -3.95 -0.26 6.93
C SER A 70 -3.98 -1.59 6.15
N ILE A 71 -4.43 -1.58 4.90
CA ILE A 71 -4.24 -2.72 4.00
C ILE A 71 -2.80 -2.81 3.50
N ALA A 72 -2.01 -1.75 3.70
CA ALA A 72 -0.56 -1.78 3.58
C ALA A 72 0.11 -2.31 4.86
N ASP A 73 -0.62 -2.50 5.97
CA ASP A 73 -0.15 -3.03 7.27
C ASP A 73 0.05 -4.56 7.23
N SER A 74 0.47 -5.09 6.07
CA SER A 74 1.14 -6.38 6.07
C SER A 74 2.61 -6.10 6.40
N ASP A 75 2.95 -6.29 7.67
CA ASP A 75 4.32 -6.62 8.07
C ASP A 75 4.88 -7.63 7.06
N ALA A 76 5.95 -7.23 6.37
CA ALA A 76 6.57 -7.89 5.22
C ALA A 76 5.90 -7.66 3.85
N PHE A 77 6.66 -7.06 2.93
CA PHE A 77 6.46 -7.30 1.50
C PHE A 77 6.84 -8.77 1.23
N SER A 78 5.79 -9.60 1.14
CA SER A 78 5.89 -11.00 0.75
C SER A 78 6.46 -11.11 -0.65
N THR A 79 7.49 -11.96 -0.79
CA THR A 79 8.23 -12.28 -2.01
C THR A 79 7.33 -12.32 -3.24
N GLN A 80 7.49 -11.35 -4.14
CA GLN A 80 6.84 -11.37 -5.45
C GLN A 80 7.84 -11.87 -6.49
N MET A 81 7.54 -13.01 -7.10
CA MET A 81 8.27 -13.48 -8.29
C MET A 81 7.67 -12.76 -9.49
N THR A 82 8.45 -11.91 -10.17
CA THR A 82 8.00 -11.14 -11.33
C THR A 82 9.11 -11.05 -12.36
N THR A 83 8.73 -11.12 -13.64
CA THR A 83 9.62 -10.87 -14.76
C THR A 83 9.51 -9.40 -15.15
N TYR A 84 10.64 -8.71 -15.10
CA TYR A 84 10.77 -7.31 -15.50
C TYR A 84 11.54 -7.23 -16.82
N GLY A 85 11.14 -6.29 -17.68
CA GLY A 85 11.87 -6.03 -18.91
C GLY A 85 13.30 -5.55 -18.62
N GLY A 86 14.25 -5.89 -19.49
CA GLY A 86 15.54 -5.21 -19.53
C GLY A 86 15.35 -3.73 -19.91
N GLY A 87 16.13 -2.82 -19.31
CA GLY A 87 16.09 -1.40 -19.64
C GLY A 87 15.28 -0.50 -18.69
N LEU A 88 14.77 -1.00 -17.57
CA LEU A 88 14.07 -0.16 -16.59
C LEU A 88 15.08 0.64 -15.76
N ALA A 89 14.94 1.97 -15.72
CA ALA A 89 15.77 2.83 -14.88
C ALA A 89 14.95 3.33 -13.69
N GLU A 90 15.37 2.95 -12.48
CA GLU A 90 14.75 3.34 -11.20
C GLU A 90 13.21 3.24 -11.20
N TYR A 91 12.69 2.11 -11.71
CA TYR A 91 11.27 1.84 -11.74
C TYR A 91 10.75 1.60 -10.32
N GLU A 92 9.79 2.42 -9.88
CA GLU A 92 9.13 2.28 -8.59
C GLU A 92 8.27 1.01 -8.56
N LEU A 93 8.58 0.10 -7.64
CA LEU A 93 7.83 -1.13 -7.42
C LEU A 93 6.79 -0.97 -6.31
N PHE A 94 7.14 -0.20 -5.29
CA PHE A 94 6.37 -0.10 -4.08
C PHE A 94 6.66 1.22 -3.36
N ARG A 95 5.61 1.80 -2.79
CA ARG A 95 5.65 3.00 -1.97
C ARG A 95 4.79 2.80 -0.73
N LEU A 96 5.37 3.05 0.44
CA LEU A 96 4.62 3.32 1.66
C LEU A 96 4.67 4.81 1.92
N PRO A 97 3.54 5.52 1.81
CA PRO A 97 3.53 6.93 2.15
C PRO A 97 3.72 7.14 3.64
N GLY A 98 4.48 8.19 4.00
CA GLY A 98 4.81 8.51 5.38
C GLY A 98 3.61 9.01 6.17
N ASP A 99 2.99 8.13 6.97
CA ASP A 99 1.87 8.47 7.85
C ASP A 99 2.30 9.03 9.23
N GLY A 100 3.59 9.32 9.40
CA GLY A 100 4.18 9.72 10.70
C GLY A 100 4.72 8.57 11.54
N SER A 101 4.62 7.34 11.06
CA SER A 101 5.19 6.17 11.75
C SER A 101 6.66 6.00 11.46
N THR A 102 7.37 5.40 12.42
CA THR A 102 8.74 4.95 12.21
C THR A 102 8.72 3.58 11.54
N TYR A 103 9.39 3.47 10.40
CA TYR A 103 9.61 2.20 9.72
C TYR A 103 11.08 1.80 9.82
N ARG A 104 11.32 0.53 10.12
CA ARG A 104 12.66 -0.09 10.11
C ARG A 104 12.72 -1.08 8.96
N VAL A 105 13.72 -0.97 8.08
CA VAL A 105 13.97 -1.99 7.04
C VAL A 105 14.80 -3.13 7.65
N THR A 106 14.24 -4.31 7.76
CA THR A 106 14.94 -5.46 8.38
C THR A 106 15.66 -6.32 7.36
N GLY A 107 15.26 -6.25 6.09
CA GLY A 107 15.93 -6.95 5.00
C GLY A 107 15.51 -6.50 3.61
N LEU A 108 16.46 -6.51 2.70
CA LEU A 108 16.26 -6.40 1.26
C LEU A 108 16.99 -7.55 0.59
N SER A 109 16.31 -8.30 -0.27
CA SER A 109 16.97 -9.34 -1.06
C SER A 109 16.42 -9.35 -2.47
N ALA A 110 17.32 -9.45 -3.44
CA ALA A 110 16.98 -9.74 -4.83
C ALA A 110 17.55 -11.12 -5.18
N ALA A 111 16.74 -11.97 -5.81
CA ALA A 111 17.19 -13.25 -6.33
C ALA A 111 16.73 -13.41 -7.79
N MET A 112 17.70 -13.41 -8.69
CA MET A 112 17.53 -13.68 -10.11
C MET A 112 17.30 -15.17 -10.36
N LEU A 113 16.28 -15.47 -11.16
CA LEU A 113 15.91 -16.81 -11.55
C LEU A 113 16.26 -17.05 -13.03
N GLY A 114 16.89 -18.20 -13.32
CA GLY A 114 17.13 -18.66 -14.70
C GLY A 114 18.48 -18.29 -15.33
N GLY A 115 19.29 -17.45 -14.69
CA GLY A 115 20.68 -17.20 -15.09
C GLY A 115 21.62 -17.57 -13.96
N GLY A 116 22.50 -18.55 -14.14
CA GLY A 116 23.37 -19.09 -13.09
C GLY A 116 24.46 -18.13 -12.57
N SER A 117 24.34 -16.83 -12.80
CA SER A 117 25.29 -15.81 -12.37
C SER A 117 24.52 -14.55 -11.97
N ALA A 118 24.88 -13.97 -10.82
CA ALA A 118 24.36 -12.67 -10.41
C ALA A 118 24.67 -11.65 -11.51
N ASP A 119 23.64 -10.99 -12.05
CA ASP A 119 23.83 -9.84 -12.92
C ASP A 119 23.92 -8.59 -12.04
N SER A 120 25.13 -8.13 -11.80
CA SER A 120 25.39 -6.91 -11.02
C SER A 120 24.81 -5.65 -11.66
N SER A 121 24.34 -5.72 -12.90
CA SER A 121 23.65 -4.61 -13.57
C SER A 121 22.20 -4.44 -13.12
N VAL A 122 21.64 -5.45 -12.44
CA VAL A 122 20.33 -5.36 -11.79
C VAL A 122 20.54 -4.86 -10.36
N THR A 123 19.86 -3.78 -10.00
CA THR A 123 19.97 -3.19 -8.66
C THR A 123 18.59 -2.93 -8.09
N ALA A 124 18.35 -3.39 -6.87
CA ALA A 124 17.20 -2.95 -6.06
C ALA A 124 17.68 -1.93 -5.02
N ARG A 125 16.91 -0.85 -4.84
CA ARG A 125 17.23 0.23 -3.91
C ARG A 125 15.99 0.60 -3.10
N VAL A 126 16.18 0.79 -1.80
CA VAL A 126 15.17 1.33 -0.91
C VAL A 126 15.55 2.75 -0.55
N TYR A 127 14.62 3.69 -0.69
CA TYR A 127 14.77 5.08 -0.31
C TYR A 127 13.85 5.41 0.86
N ALA A 128 14.35 6.19 1.81
CA ALA A 128 13.59 6.74 2.94
C ALA A 128 12.90 8.07 2.60
N ASP A 129 13.04 8.55 1.37
CA ASP A 129 12.38 9.74 0.85
C ASP A 129 12.44 9.64 -0.67
N SER A 130 11.30 9.79 -1.35
CA SER A 130 11.22 9.75 -2.82
C SER A 130 12.04 10.85 -3.53
N THR A 131 12.50 11.85 -2.79
CA THR A 131 13.38 12.92 -3.29
C THR A 131 14.86 12.73 -2.92
N SER A 132 15.18 11.75 -2.07
CA SER A 132 16.56 11.45 -1.70
C SER A 132 17.30 10.72 -2.82
N ASN A 133 18.47 11.24 -3.18
CA ASN A 133 19.39 10.57 -4.11
C ASN A 133 20.24 9.48 -3.44
N SER A 134 20.09 9.28 -2.12
CA SER A 134 20.84 8.30 -1.35
C SER A 134 19.90 7.22 -0.81
N PRO A 135 20.03 5.96 -1.29
CA PRO A 135 19.22 4.86 -0.78
C PRO A 135 19.67 4.46 0.62
N VAL A 136 18.72 4.00 1.44
CA VAL A 136 19.00 3.43 2.77
C VAL A 136 19.52 2.00 2.67
N SER A 137 19.04 1.23 1.70
CA SER A 137 19.57 -0.10 1.35
C SER A 137 19.73 -0.23 -0.16
N LYS A 138 20.75 -0.98 -0.57
CA LYS A 138 21.02 -1.29 -1.97
C LYS A 138 21.58 -2.71 -2.09
N VAL A 139 20.97 -3.52 -2.94
CA VAL A 139 21.48 -4.84 -3.32
C VAL A 139 21.63 -4.94 -4.82
N ASN A 140 22.67 -5.62 -5.28
CA ASN A 140 22.93 -5.87 -6.70
C ASN A 140 22.81 -7.37 -7.01
N GLY A 141 22.18 -7.70 -8.14
CA GLY A 141 22.01 -9.09 -8.58
C GLY A 141 21.36 -9.99 -7.54
N ASN A 142 22.12 -10.97 -7.03
CA ASN A 142 21.67 -11.95 -6.02
C ASN A 142 22.08 -11.60 -4.58
N GLU A 143 22.43 -10.34 -4.33
CA GLU A 143 22.78 -9.87 -3.00
C GLU A 143 21.54 -9.77 -2.09
N ALA A 144 21.80 -9.93 -0.80
CA ALA A 144 20.86 -9.65 0.26
C ALA A 144 21.55 -8.76 1.30
N ASP A 145 20.83 -7.76 1.75
CA ASP A 145 21.23 -6.79 2.76
C ASP A 145 20.22 -6.87 3.90
N TYR A 146 20.66 -7.42 5.02
CA TYR A 146 19.86 -7.59 6.23
C TYR A 146 20.35 -6.58 7.27
N ASP A 147 19.48 -6.20 8.21
CA ASP A 147 19.81 -5.27 9.29
C ASP A 147 20.05 -3.80 8.86
N VAL A 148 19.20 -3.27 7.98
CA VAL A 148 19.31 -1.87 7.50
C VAL A 148 18.45 -0.90 8.31
N TYR A 149 19.05 -0.30 9.33
CA TYR A 149 18.32 0.61 10.22
C TYR A 149 18.16 2.00 9.60
N THR A 150 16.92 2.39 9.33
CA THR A 150 16.51 3.78 9.08
C THR A 150 15.28 4.11 9.90
N THR A 151 15.01 5.39 10.11
CA THR A 151 13.77 5.92 10.69
C THR A 151 13.18 6.87 9.67
N LEU A 152 11.87 6.77 9.44
CA LEU A 152 11.14 7.71 8.58
C LEU A 152 10.40 8.71 9.46
N ASP A 153 10.53 9.98 9.13
CA ASP A 153 9.76 11.06 9.73
C ASP A 153 8.39 11.21 9.04
N SER A 154 7.48 11.95 9.67
CA SER A 154 6.18 12.27 9.07
C SER A 154 6.33 12.95 7.71
N GLY A 155 5.63 12.42 6.70
CA GLY A 155 5.70 12.89 5.32
C GLY A 155 6.87 12.31 4.49
N GLN A 156 7.65 11.39 5.05
CA GLN A 156 8.68 10.65 4.31
C GLN A 156 8.16 9.31 3.81
N ASP A 157 8.35 9.04 2.51
CA ASP A 157 7.89 7.80 1.88
C ASP A 157 9.00 6.75 1.86
N LEU A 158 8.66 5.49 2.18
CA LEU A 158 9.50 4.35 1.85
C LEU A 158 9.27 3.96 0.40
N VAL A 159 10.29 4.07 -0.45
CA VAL A 159 10.17 3.72 -1.86
C VAL A 159 11.15 2.63 -2.24
N LEU A 160 10.64 1.52 -2.76
CA LEU A 160 11.45 0.45 -3.36
C LEU A 160 11.47 0.63 -4.87
N THR A 161 12.68 0.73 -5.42
CA THR A 161 12.91 0.88 -6.86
C THR A 161 13.76 -0.26 -7.40
N LEU A 162 13.58 -0.54 -8.68
CA LEU A 162 14.34 -1.51 -9.44
C LEU A 162 14.98 -0.85 -10.64
N ASP A 163 16.26 -1.15 -10.85
CA ASP A 163 17.04 -0.74 -12.00
C ASP A 163 17.54 -2.00 -12.72
N THR A 164 17.01 -2.23 -13.92
CA THR A 164 17.44 -3.27 -14.87
C THR A 164 18.04 -2.64 -16.12
N SER A 165 18.44 -1.35 -16.07
CA SER A 165 18.86 -0.60 -17.25
C SER A 165 20.13 -1.16 -17.91
N GLY A 166 20.97 -1.84 -17.13
CA GLY A 166 22.14 -2.55 -17.66
C GLY A 166 21.89 -4.01 -18.04
N ALA A 167 20.70 -4.55 -17.79
CA ALA A 167 20.35 -5.93 -18.18
C ALA A 167 20.06 -6.00 -19.68
N SER A 168 20.70 -6.94 -20.38
CA SER A 168 20.52 -7.12 -21.83
C SER A 168 19.27 -7.90 -22.22
N GLU A 169 18.60 -8.54 -21.25
CA GLU A 169 17.42 -9.37 -21.42
C GLU A 169 16.43 -9.12 -20.27
N ASP A 170 15.23 -9.69 -20.39
CA ASP A 170 14.24 -9.70 -19.33
C ASP A 170 14.77 -10.47 -18.12
N VAL A 171 14.52 -9.92 -16.93
CA VAL A 171 15.02 -10.47 -15.67
C VAL A 171 13.86 -10.93 -14.82
N THR A 172 13.88 -12.21 -14.44
CA THR A 172 12.93 -12.74 -13.45
C THR A 172 13.55 -12.65 -12.07
N LEU A 173 12.88 -11.93 -11.17
CA LEU A 173 13.36 -11.65 -9.82
C LEU A 173 12.35 -12.15 -8.81
N ALA A 174 12.85 -12.74 -7.73
CA ALA A 174 12.18 -12.75 -6.45
C ALA A 174 12.74 -11.60 -5.62
N LEU A 175 11.90 -10.61 -5.31
CA LEU A 175 12.27 -9.47 -4.47
C LEU A 175 11.54 -9.60 -3.14
N SER A 176 12.27 -9.37 -2.05
CA SER A 176 11.70 -9.31 -0.71
C SER A 176 12.19 -8.05 -0.01
N LEU A 177 11.26 -7.38 0.66
CA LEU A 177 11.50 -6.23 1.53
C LEU A 177 10.81 -6.50 2.86
N GLU A 178 11.60 -6.66 3.89
CA GLU A 178 11.10 -6.82 5.25
C GLU A 178 11.20 -5.47 5.95
N TYR A 179 10.11 -5.06 6.59
CA TYR A 179 10.09 -3.85 7.39
C TYR A 179 9.19 -4.03 8.62
N GLU A 180 9.52 -3.30 9.69
CA GLU A 180 8.76 -3.26 10.93
C GLU A 180 8.28 -1.84 11.19
N ARG A 181 7.01 -1.69 11.56
CA ARG A 181 6.44 -0.43 12.02
C ARG A 181 6.54 -0.33 13.55
N TRP A 182 6.97 0.82 14.05
CA TRP A 182 7.13 1.12 15.47
C TRP A 182 6.29 2.33 15.91
#